data_AF-A0A954ST34-F1
#
_entry.id   AF-A0A954ST34-F1
#
_cell.length_a   1.000
_cell.length_b   1.000
_cell.length_c   1.000
_cell.angle_alpha   90.00
_cell.angle_beta   90.00
_cell.angle_gamma   90.00
#
_symmetry.space_group_name_H-M   'P 1'
#
loop_
_entity.id
_entity.type
_entity.pdbx_description
1 polymer ?
#
loop_
_entity_poly.entity_id
_entity_poly.type
_entity_poly.pdbx_seq_one_letter_code
_entity_poly.pdbx_strand_id
1 'polypeptide(L)'
;MSAWRSMLELDSGRRMTAGDPEQLELAIRNGADLRIGTAFRHNEHIDVDSPNPELIREVMDFRVVYLLEDRWVAGIQNLRMPVSLPDGFGPRPSMSFFLYNQDGLQGIARPFLDGVPANGRLGKSEIDPHPEMPKYHELASWDSETNAPSSSFIYDFEYFRYFVRESWQEVFSHYASGEVISGSLEELTTAFAEGCELKIAVRGLCDDLSETSVDHEVFIHLGACYYYTDTKQLMASANPVVRTRPSIPLEYESSRWDFGWIMPRTDGHVARWLCDPYSLKFSKSTRRHAIRWFVSR
;
A
#
# COMPACT_ATOMS: atom_id res chain seq x y z
N MET A 1 13.57 -21.23 -1.39
CA MET A 1 12.93 -19.96 -1.80
C MET A 1 11.49 -20.25 -2.17
N SER A 2 10.53 -19.63 -1.49
CA SER A 2 9.11 -19.75 -1.87
C SER A 2 8.85 -19.08 -3.23
N ALA A 3 8.05 -19.74 -4.07
CA ALA A 3 7.62 -19.19 -5.35
C ALA A 3 6.40 -18.28 -5.17
N TRP A 4 6.24 -17.28 -6.05
CA TRP A 4 4.99 -16.52 -6.16
C TRP A 4 3.85 -17.45 -6.59
N ARG A 5 2.71 -17.34 -5.93
CA ARG A 5 1.51 -18.16 -6.21
C ARG A 5 0.30 -17.26 -6.42
N SER A 6 -0.49 -17.54 -7.45
CA SER A 6 -1.81 -16.92 -7.64
C SER A 6 -2.75 -17.44 -6.54
N MET A 7 -3.30 -16.56 -5.72
CA MET A 7 -4.15 -16.88 -4.57
C MET A 7 -5.62 -16.52 -4.80
N LEU A 8 -5.88 -15.53 -5.65
CA LEU A 8 -7.21 -15.09 -6.04
C LEU A 8 -7.20 -14.57 -7.47
N GLU A 9 -8.20 -14.91 -8.27
CA GLU A 9 -8.40 -14.37 -9.62
C GLU A 9 -9.83 -13.87 -9.80
N LEU A 10 -9.97 -12.69 -10.41
CA LEU A 10 -11.24 -12.10 -10.78
C LEU A 10 -11.31 -11.89 -12.30
N ASP A 11 -12.48 -12.04 -12.90
CA ASP A 11 -12.74 -11.63 -14.29
C ASP A 11 -13.02 -10.12 -14.43
N SER A 12 -13.32 -9.68 -15.64
CA SER A 12 -13.69 -8.28 -15.93
C SER A 12 -14.98 -7.80 -15.26
N GLY A 13 -15.85 -8.72 -14.84
CA GLY A 13 -17.00 -8.41 -14.00
C GLY A 13 -16.68 -8.41 -12.50
N ARG A 14 -15.39 -8.51 -12.13
CA ARG A 14 -14.88 -8.67 -10.77
C ARG A 14 -15.44 -9.91 -10.06
N ARG A 15 -15.89 -10.92 -10.82
CA ARG A 15 -16.33 -12.20 -10.26
C ARG A 15 -15.13 -13.11 -10.10
N MET A 16 -15.09 -13.82 -8.97
CA MET A 16 -14.05 -14.80 -8.70
C MET A 16 -14.09 -15.93 -9.74
N THR A 17 -12.95 -16.19 -10.38
CA THR A 17 -12.76 -17.28 -11.35
C THR A 17 -11.82 -18.37 -10.85
N ALA A 18 -10.95 -18.05 -9.88
CA ALA A 18 -10.08 -19.01 -9.20
C ALA A 18 -9.62 -18.47 -7.84
N GLY A 19 -9.12 -19.38 -6.99
CA GLY A 19 -8.58 -19.03 -5.69
C GLY A 19 -9.65 -18.81 -4.61
N ASP A 20 -9.25 -18.17 -3.52
CA ASP A 20 -10.08 -17.97 -2.33
C ASP A 20 -9.62 -16.71 -1.57
N PRO A 21 -10.50 -15.70 -1.36
CA PRO A 21 -10.19 -14.54 -0.54
C PRO A 21 -9.72 -14.88 0.87
N GLU A 22 -10.26 -15.93 1.51
CA GLU A 22 -9.84 -16.31 2.87
C GLU A 22 -8.39 -16.81 2.90
N GLN A 23 -7.94 -17.48 1.82
CA GLN A 23 -6.54 -17.89 1.68
C GLN A 23 -5.62 -16.70 1.40
N LEU A 24 -6.09 -15.70 0.63
CA LEU A 24 -5.37 -14.44 0.44
C LEU A 24 -5.20 -13.69 1.77
N GLU A 25 -6.29 -13.56 2.53
CA GLU A 25 -6.30 -12.94 3.86
C GLU A 25 -5.36 -13.67 4.82
N LEU A 26 -5.42 -15.00 4.88
CA LEU A 26 -4.52 -15.81 5.71
C LEU A 26 -3.05 -15.64 5.31
N ALA A 27 -2.74 -15.64 4.02
CA ALA A 27 -1.37 -15.43 3.54
C ALA A 27 -0.85 -14.05 3.96
N ILE A 28 -1.66 -12.98 3.80
CA ILE A 28 -1.28 -11.63 4.25
C ILE A 28 -1.17 -11.55 5.77
N ARG A 29 -2.08 -12.16 6.53
CA ARG A 29 -2.00 -12.26 8.01
C ARG A 29 -0.68 -12.85 8.48
N ASN A 30 -0.17 -13.84 7.73
CA ASN A 30 1.14 -14.47 7.97
C ASN A 30 2.32 -13.68 7.39
N GLY A 31 2.06 -12.46 6.90
CA GLY A 31 3.08 -11.57 6.37
C GLY A 31 3.55 -11.97 4.98
N ALA A 32 2.71 -12.50 4.10
CA ALA A 32 3.09 -12.68 2.70
C ALA A 32 3.33 -11.34 1.98
N ASP A 33 4.14 -11.33 0.93
CA ASP A 33 4.21 -10.20 0.00
C ASP A 33 3.06 -10.26 -0.99
N LEU A 34 2.66 -9.10 -1.52
CA LEU A 34 1.54 -8.96 -2.46
C LEU A 34 2.01 -8.38 -3.80
N ARG A 35 1.62 -9.05 -4.88
CA ARG A 35 1.62 -8.51 -6.24
C ARG A 35 0.24 -8.65 -6.84
N ILE A 36 -0.16 -7.71 -7.68
CA ILE A 36 -1.42 -7.80 -8.40
C ILE A 36 -1.13 -7.67 -9.88
N GLY A 37 -1.59 -8.66 -10.64
CA GLY A 37 -1.53 -8.67 -12.09
C GLY A 37 -2.86 -8.27 -12.71
N THR A 38 -2.81 -7.46 -13.75
CA THR A 38 -3.98 -7.04 -14.54
C THR A 38 -3.68 -7.22 -16.02
N ALA A 39 -4.72 -7.17 -16.86
CA ALA A 39 -4.54 -7.07 -18.30
C ALA A 39 -5.57 -6.15 -18.95
N PHE A 40 -5.12 -5.36 -19.93
CA PHE A 40 -5.91 -4.37 -20.66
C PHE A 40 -5.34 -4.19 -22.06
N ARG A 41 -6.10 -3.56 -22.96
CA ARG A 41 -5.60 -3.23 -24.29
C ARG A 41 -4.97 -1.85 -24.32
N HIS A 42 -3.89 -1.70 -25.08
CA HIS A 42 -3.18 -0.43 -25.22
C HIS A 42 -4.12 0.71 -25.66
N ASN A 43 -4.92 0.48 -26.69
CA ASN A 43 -5.89 1.45 -27.21
C ASN A 43 -7.19 1.60 -26.42
N GLU A 44 -7.33 0.94 -25.27
CA GLU A 44 -8.47 1.11 -24.37
C GLU A 44 -8.06 1.77 -23.03
N HIS A 45 -6.76 1.90 -22.77
CA HIS A 45 -6.24 2.34 -21.46
C HIS A 45 -5.08 3.34 -21.53
N ILE A 46 -4.12 3.13 -22.44
CA ILE A 46 -2.87 3.91 -22.50
C ILE A 46 -2.99 5.07 -23.46
N ASP A 47 -3.40 4.78 -24.69
CA ASP A 47 -3.58 5.78 -25.76
C ASP A 47 -4.81 5.39 -26.57
N VAL A 48 -5.95 5.99 -26.23
CA VAL A 48 -7.25 5.70 -26.84
C VAL A 48 -7.36 6.07 -28.32
N ASP A 49 -6.46 6.93 -28.80
CA ASP A 49 -6.38 7.31 -30.22
C ASP A 49 -5.46 6.37 -31.03
N SER A 50 -4.69 5.52 -30.34
CA SER A 50 -3.78 4.56 -30.97
C SER A 50 -4.55 3.44 -31.68
N PRO A 51 -4.12 3.01 -32.88
CA PRO A 51 -4.69 1.85 -33.53
C PRO A 51 -4.21 0.52 -32.92
N ASN A 52 -3.30 0.54 -31.92
CA ASN A 52 -2.69 -0.67 -31.36
C ASN A 52 -3.62 -1.41 -30.39
N PRO A 53 -4.16 -2.60 -30.75
CA PRO A 53 -5.08 -3.35 -29.90
C PRO A 53 -4.37 -4.35 -28.96
N GLU A 54 -3.04 -4.25 -28.84
CA GLU A 54 -2.22 -5.19 -28.10
C GLU A 54 -2.66 -5.33 -26.65
N LEU A 55 -2.72 -6.58 -26.19
CA LEU A 55 -3.01 -6.92 -24.81
C LEU A 55 -1.76 -6.72 -23.96
N ILE A 56 -1.80 -5.74 -23.07
CA ILE A 56 -0.78 -5.49 -22.06
C ILE A 56 -1.10 -6.38 -20.84
N ARG A 57 -0.08 -7.05 -20.32
CA ARG A 57 -0.13 -7.77 -19.03
C ARG A 57 0.75 -7.03 -18.04
N GLU A 58 0.14 -6.40 -17.07
CA GLU A 58 0.84 -5.67 -16.03
C GLU A 58 0.93 -6.54 -14.77
N VAL A 59 2.05 -6.46 -14.04
CA VAL A 59 2.18 -7.02 -12.70
C VAL A 59 2.84 -5.96 -11.82
N MET A 60 2.13 -5.56 -10.77
CA MET A 60 2.51 -4.49 -9.87
C MET A 60 2.93 -5.04 -8.50
N ASP A 61 3.95 -4.43 -7.91
CA ASP A 61 4.46 -4.74 -6.56
C ASP A 61 3.81 -3.81 -5.52
N PHE A 62 3.16 -4.40 -4.50
CA PHE A 62 2.44 -3.69 -3.45
C PHE A 62 3.15 -3.90 -2.12
N ARG A 63 3.98 -2.92 -1.73
CA ARG A 63 4.85 -2.99 -0.54
C ARG A 63 4.26 -2.39 0.73
N VAL A 64 3.10 -1.77 0.61
CA VAL A 64 2.27 -1.36 1.74
C VAL A 64 0.98 -2.15 1.63
N VAL A 65 0.79 -3.14 2.50
CA VAL A 65 -0.39 -4.01 2.48
C VAL A 65 -1.20 -3.77 3.74
N TYR A 66 -2.51 -3.66 3.59
CA TYR A 66 -3.48 -3.53 4.65
C TYR A 66 -4.20 -4.87 4.83
N LEU A 67 -4.34 -5.27 6.10
CA LEU A 67 -5.32 -6.26 6.53
C LEU A 67 -6.31 -5.55 7.44
N LEU A 68 -7.55 -5.40 6.97
CA LEU A 68 -8.62 -4.64 7.62
C LEU A 68 -9.61 -5.61 8.25
N GLU A 69 -9.94 -5.39 9.52
CA GLU A 69 -10.83 -6.24 10.34
C GLU A 69 -10.50 -7.73 10.27
N ASP A 70 -9.23 -8.07 10.02
CA ASP A 70 -8.73 -9.44 9.82
C ASP A 70 -9.42 -10.23 8.68
N ARG A 71 -10.10 -9.53 7.74
CA ARG A 71 -10.98 -10.14 6.71
C ARG A 71 -10.99 -9.42 5.35
N TRP A 72 -10.10 -8.45 5.15
CA TRP A 72 -10.06 -7.70 3.90
C TRP A 72 -8.65 -7.22 3.59
N VAL A 73 -8.14 -7.64 2.43
CA VAL A 73 -6.84 -7.26 1.91
C VAL A 73 -6.95 -6.09 0.95
N ALA A 74 -6.07 -5.11 1.13
CA ALA A 74 -5.80 -4.08 0.14
C ALA A 74 -4.30 -3.81 0.04
N GLY A 75 -3.81 -3.47 -1.15
CA GLY A 75 -2.43 -3.10 -1.38
C GLY A 75 -2.31 -1.67 -1.89
N ILE A 76 -1.27 -0.96 -1.47
CA ILE A 76 -0.87 0.34 -2.04
C ILE A 76 0.56 0.27 -2.60
N GLN A 77 0.74 0.78 -3.83
CA GLN A 77 2.06 1.03 -4.39
C GLN A 77 2.68 2.29 -3.79
N ASN A 78 3.92 2.19 -3.33
CA ASN A 78 4.61 3.29 -2.63
C ASN A 78 5.82 3.85 -3.39
N LEU A 79 6.20 3.27 -4.55
CA LEU A 79 7.40 3.64 -5.31
C LEU A 79 7.13 3.98 -6.78
N ARG A 80 5.86 4.04 -7.21
CA ARG A 80 5.52 4.28 -8.61
C ARG A 80 5.44 5.77 -8.92
N MET A 81 6.20 6.19 -9.93
CA MET A 81 5.94 7.43 -10.67
C MET A 81 5.03 7.13 -11.88
N PRO A 82 4.22 8.09 -12.37
CA PRO A 82 3.45 7.88 -13.59
C PRO A 82 4.35 7.49 -14.75
N VAL A 83 4.06 6.36 -15.39
CA VAL A 83 4.72 5.94 -16.64
C VAL A 83 3.85 6.30 -17.84
N SER A 84 4.48 6.73 -18.91
CA SER A 84 3.87 6.95 -20.23
C SER A 84 4.40 5.85 -21.14
N LEU A 85 3.68 4.73 -21.20
CA LEU A 85 4.11 3.59 -21.98
C LEU A 85 4.09 3.92 -23.49
N PRO A 86 5.02 3.37 -24.29
CA PRO A 86 6.15 2.52 -23.87
C PRO A 86 7.42 3.31 -23.48
N ASP A 87 7.42 4.63 -23.66
CA ASP A 87 8.67 5.38 -23.86
C ASP A 87 9.22 6.12 -22.63
N GLY A 88 8.45 6.29 -21.55
CA GLY A 88 9.00 6.99 -20.39
C GLY A 88 8.04 7.27 -19.23
N PHE A 89 8.16 8.49 -18.69
CA PHE A 89 7.39 8.96 -17.54
C PHE A 89 6.36 10.01 -17.94
N GLY A 90 5.33 10.16 -17.11
CA GLY A 90 4.32 11.19 -17.27
C GLY A 90 4.88 12.61 -17.15
N PRO A 91 4.11 13.62 -17.57
CA PRO A 91 4.62 14.96 -17.83
C PRO A 91 4.94 15.77 -16.56
N ARG A 92 4.29 15.48 -15.43
CA ARG A 92 4.43 16.25 -14.18
C ARG A 92 5.05 15.37 -13.07
N PRO A 93 6.16 15.81 -12.43
CA PRO A 93 6.75 15.09 -11.30
C PRO A 93 5.72 14.81 -10.21
N SER A 94 5.43 13.54 -9.98
CA SER A 94 4.43 13.07 -9.02
C SER A 94 4.67 11.62 -8.63
N MET A 95 4.06 11.20 -7.53
CA MET A 95 3.86 9.77 -7.25
C MET A 95 2.50 9.32 -7.79
N SER A 96 2.34 8.03 -8.05
CA SER A 96 1.05 7.38 -8.31
C SER A 96 0.86 6.27 -7.28
N PHE A 97 0.24 6.60 -6.16
CA PHE A 97 -0.11 5.63 -5.13
C PHE A 97 -1.36 4.88 -5.56
N PHE A 98 -1.18 3.89 -6.44
CA PHE A 98 -2.26 2.99 -6.82
C PHE A 98 -2.61 2.09 -5.66
N LEU A 99 -3.92 1.96 -5.43
CA LEU A 99 -4.53 1.14 -4.42
C LEU A 99 -5.41 0.11 -5.11
N TYR A 100 -5.32 -1.15 -4.67
CA TYR A 100 -6.18 -2.23 -5.12
C TYR A 100 -6.74 -2.99 -3.91
N ASN A 101 -8.05 -3.13 -3.87
CA ASN A 101 -8.75 -3.99 -2.91
C ASN A 101 -8.86 -5.42 -3.46
N GLN A 102 -9.09 -6.40 -2.58
CA GLN A 102 -9.26 -7.81 -2.97
C GLN A 102 -10.49 -8.09 -3.87
N ASP A 103 -11.43 -7.15 -3.96
CA ASP A 103 -12.62 -7.23 -4.83
C ASP A 103 -12.44 -6.53 -6.19
N GLY A 104 -11.23 -6.05 -6.49
CA GLY A 104 -10.91 -5.33 -7.73
C GLY A 104 -11.28 -3.85 -7.73
N LEU A 105 -11.83 -3.29 -6.64
CA LEU A 105 -11.99 -1.83 -6.50
C LEU A 105 -10.62 -1.18 -6.41
N GLN A 106 -10.43 -0.10 -7.17
CA GLN A 106 -9.17 0.59 -7.31
C GLN A 106 -9.26 2.01 -6.78
N GLY A 107 -8.10 2.55 -6.41
CA GLY A 107 -7.94 3.96 -6.12
C GLY A 107 -6.59 4.47 -6.58
N ILE A 108 -6.47 5.78 -6.74
CA ILE A 108 -5.20 6.43 -7.00
C ILE A 108 -5.14 7.74 -6.22
N ALA A 109 -4.02 7.96 -5.54
CA ALA A 109 -3.64 9.26 -5.02
C ALA A 109 -2.36 9.74 -5.70
N ARG A 110 -2.35 11.01 -6.14
CA ARG A 110 -1.26 11.58 -6.94
C ARG A 110 -0.73 12.87 -6.31
N PRO A 111 0.17 12.81 -5.31
CA PRO A 111 0.85 14.01 -4.83
C PRO A 111 1.83 14.50 -5.90
N PHE A 112 1.71 15.77 -6.28
CA PHE A 112 2.68 16.44 -7.15
C PHE A 112 3.89 16.88 -6.33
N LEU A 113 5.09 16.65 -6.88
CA LEU A 113 6.37 16.81 -6.17
C LEU A 113 7.18 18.01 -6.67
N ASP A 114 6.62 18.81 -7.57
CA ASP A 114 7.31 19.92 -8.22
C ASP A 114 7.32 21.22 -7.38
N GLY A 115 6.62 21.24 -6.26
CA GLY A 115 6.51 22.42 -5.38
C GLY A 115 5.71 23.56 -5.99
N VAL A 116 5.04 23.35 -7.13
CA VAL A 116 4.17 24.35 -7.75
C VAL A 116 2.90 24.48 -6.90
N PRO A 117 2.53 25.67 -6.41
CA PRO A 117 1.30 25.84 -5.64
C PRO A 117 0.06 25.55 -6.48
N ALA A 118 -0.92 24.88 -5.87
CA ALA A 118 -2.24 24.70 -6.45
C ALA A 118 -3.27 25.50 -5.64
N ASN A 119 -4.26 26.08 -6.32
CA ASN A 119 -5.29 26.93 -5.72
C ASN A 119 -6.67 26.26 -5.64
N GLY A 120 -6.75 24.97 -6.02
CA GLY A 120 -7.98 24.19 -5.93
C GLY A 120 -8.51 24.09 -4.50
N ARG A 121 -9.82 23.87 -4.39
CA ARG A 121 -10.49 23.68 -3.10
C ARG A 121 -10.42 22.21 -2.68
N LEU A 122 -10.14 21.97 -1.40
CA LEU A 122 -10.27 20.65 -0.80
C LEU A 122 -11.73 20.20 -0.74
N GLY A 123 -11.97 18.92 -1.02
CA GLY A 123 -13.26 18.26 -0.92
C GLY A 123 -13.59 17.45 -2.16
N LYS A 124 -14.87 17.09 -2.26
CA LYS A 124 -15.39 16.29 -3.37
C LYS A 124 -15.30 17.07 -4.67
N SER A 125 -14.75 16.42 -5.69
CA SER A 125 -14.69 16.91 -7.07
C SER A 125 -15.79 16.27 -7.91
N GLU A 126 -16.03 16.85 -9.08
CA GLU A 126 -16.88 16.23 -10.10
C GLU A 126 -16.21 14.96 -10.63
N ILE A 127 -17.03 13.96 -10.90
CA ILE A 127 -16.59 12.69 -11.50
C ILE A 127 -16.50 12.91 -13.01
N ASP A 128 -15.38 12.51 -13.61
CA ASP A 128 -15.20 12.53 -15.06
C ASP A 128 -15.85 11.27 -15.67
N PRO A 129 -16.78 11.43 -16.64
CA PRO A 129 -17.44 10.29 -17.27
C PRO A 129 -16.53 9.48 -18.21
N HIS A 130 -15.36 9.98 -18.60
CA HIS A 130 -14.39 9.29 -19.46
C HIS A 130 -15.00 8.56 -20.67
N PRO A 131 -15.80 9.23 -21.54
CA PRO A 131 -16.50 8.58 -22.65
C PRO A 131 -15.57 7.86 -23.64
N GLU A 132 -14.31 8.27 -23.71
CA GLU A 132 -13.24 7.67 -24.51
C GLU A 132 -12.66 6.38 -23.90
N MET A 133 -12.85 6.14 -22.59
CA MET A 133 -12.41 4.94 -21.88
C MET A 133 -13.62 4.18 -21.30
N PRO A 134 -14.41 3.47 -22.12
CA PRO A 134 -15.66 2.84 -21.68
C PRO A 134 -15.52 1.75 -20.60
N LYS A 135 -14.30 1.28 -20.35
CA LYS A 135 -13.96 0.34 -19.27
C LYS A 135 -13.57 1.03 -17.96
N TYR A 136 -13.41 2.36 -17.94
CA TYR A 136 -13.03 3.14 -16.76
C TYR A 136 -14.27 3.79 -16.16
N HIS A 137 -14.58 3.44 -14.91
CA HIS A 137 -15.73 3.93 -14.16
C HIS A 137 -15.23 4.65 -12.91
N GLU A 138 -15.14 5.97 -12.97
CA GLU A 138 -14.81 6.75 -11.78
C GLU A 138 -16.00 6.78 -10.80
N LEU A 139 -15.75 6.45 -9.54
CA LEU A 139 -16.76 6.32 -8.49
C LEU A 139 -16.75 7.50 -7.53
N ALA A 140 -15.57 8.06 -7.28
CA ALA A 140 -15.37 9.21 -6.43
C ALA A 140 -14.11 9.95 -6.87
N SER A 141 -14.17 11.28 -6.84
CA SER A 141 -13.03 12.17 -7.13
C SER A 141 -12.91 13.21 -6.01
N TRP A 142 -11.67 13.49 -5.62
CA TRP A 142 -11.34 14.40 -4.52
C TRP A 142 -10.18 15.30 -4.92
N ASP A 143 -10.30 16.57 -4.54
CA ASP A 143 -9.21 17.55 -4.59
C ASP A 143 -8.57 17.71 -5.99
N SER A 144 -9.36 17.56 -7.06
CA SER A 144 -8.92 17.50 -8.47
C SER A 144 -7.99 18.64 -8.90
N GLU A 145 -8.23 19.86 -8.41
CA GLU A 145 -7.46 21.07 -8.73
C GLU A 145 -6.35 21.39 -7.70
N THR A 146 -6.04 20.45 -6.80
CA THR A 146 -5.02 20.63 -5.76
C THR A 146 -3.69 19.95 -6.13
N ASN A 147 -2.73 19.99 -5.19
CA ASN A 147 -1.48 19.26 -5.35
C ASN A 147 -1.56 17.77 -5.02
N ALA A 148 -2.72 17.28 -4.59
CA ALA A 148 -2.89 15.90 -4.18
C ALA A 148 -4.27 15.34 -4.59
N PRO A 149 -4.62 15.37 -5.89
CA PRO A 149 -5.85 14.76 -6.36
C PRO A 149 -5.86 13.26 -6.06
N SER A 150 -7.04 12.75 -5.78
CA SER A 150 -7.26 11.32 -5.60
C SER A 150 -8.64 10.90 -6.05
N SER A 151 -8.77 9.64 -6.46
CA SER A 151 -10.04 9.06 -6.88
C SER A 151 -10.13 7.58 -6.57
N SER A 152 -11.37 7.11 -6.43
CA SER A 152 -11.74 5.70 -6.44
C SER A 152 -12.41 5.40 -7.78
N PHE A 153 -12.06 4.28 -8.39
CA PHE A 153 -12.58 3.90 -9.70
C PHE A 153 -12.58 2.38 -9.89
N ILE A 154 -13.22 1.93 -10.95
CA ILE A 154 -13.11 0.56 -11.46
C ILE A 154 -12.64 0.67 -12.91
N TYR A 155 -11.49 0.07 -13.22
CA TYR A 155 -11.18 -0.28 -14.59
C TYR A 155 -11.51 -1.75 -14.82
N ASP A 156 -12.35 -2.06 -15.80
CA ASP A 156 -12.78 -3.41 -16.18
C ASP A 156 -11.64 -4.16 -16.91
N PHE A 157 -10.57 -4.47 -16.19
CA PHE A 157 -9.46 -5.27 -16.68
C PHE A 157 -9.94 -6.66 -17.13
N GLU A 158 -9.24 -7.27 -18.09
CA GLU A 158 -9.55 -8.64 -18.54
C GLU A 158 -9.45 -9.66 -17.40
N TYR A 159 -8.56 -9.42 -16.44
CA TYR A 159 -8.50 -10.13 -15.17
C TYR A 159 -7.85 -9.28 -14.09
N PHE A 160 -8.06 -9.68 -12.84
CA PHE A 160 -7.23 -9.34 -11.68
C PHE A 160 -6.64 -10.63 -11.13
N ARG A 161 -5.35 -10.65 -10.83
CA ARG A 161 -4.66 -11.81 -10.28
C ARG A 161 -3.81 -11.42 -9.09
N TYR A 162 -4.20 -11.88 -7.91
CA TYR A 162 -3.51 -11.59 -6.65
C TYR A 162 -2.47 -12.67 -6.40
N PHE A 163 -1.20 -12.29 -6.47
CA PHE A 163 -0.08 -13.18 -6.20
C PHE A 163 0.47 -12.93 -4.81
N VAL A 164 0.73 -14.01 -4.08
CA VAL A 164 1.41 -13.96 -2.79
C VAL A 164 2.75 -14.68 -2.80
N ARG A 165 3.66 -14.22 -1.95
CA ARG A 165 4.90 -14.93 -1.63
C ARG A 165 5.05 -15.05 -0.12
N GLU A 166 4.96 -16.28 0.36
CA GLU A 166 5.04 -16.64 1.79
C GLU A 166 6.47 -17.00 2.16
N SER A 167 7.39 -16.04 2.05
CA SER A 167 8.81 -16.20 2.44
C SER A 167 9.13 -15.50 3.76
N TRP A 168 8.15 -15.42 4.65
CA TRP A 168 8.22 -14.65 5.88
C TRP A 168 7.79 -15.51 7.07
N GLN A 169 8.49 -15.35 8.18
CA GLN A 169 8.17 -15.99 9.44
C GLN A 169 8.08 -14.91 10.52
N GLU A 170 6.96 -14.84 11.24
CA GLU A 170 6.87 -14.05 12.47
C GLU A 170 7.76 -14.67 13.54
N VAL A 171 8.66 -13.89 14.12
CA VAL A 171 9.62 -14.35 15.15
C VAL A 171 9.54 -13.55 16.44
N PHE A 172 8.85 -12.42 16.44
CA PHE A 172 8.70 -11.57 17.62
C PHE A 172 7.48 -10.67 17.48
N SER A 173 6.66 -10.57 18.51
CA SER A 173 5.58 -9.59 18.57
C SER A 173 5.40 -9.01 19.96
N HIS A 174 4.91 -7.77 20.03
CA HIS A 174 4.68 -7.08 21.29
C HIS A 174 3.49 -6.10 21.20
N TYR A 175 2.94 -5.76 22.36
CA TYR A 175 1.93 -4.71 22.50
C TYR A 175 2.54 -3.31 22.31
N ALA A 176 1.69 -2.28 22.26
CA ALA A 176 2.15 -0.89 22.24
C ALA A 176 3.00 -0.50 23.46
N SER A 177 2.80 -1.18 24.59
CA SER A 177 3.63 -1.02 25.80
C SER A 177 5.06 -1.56 25.65
N GLY A 178 5.34 -2.35 24.61
CA GLY A 178 6.58 -3.11 24.44
C GLY A 178 6.58 -4.46 25.19
N GLU A 179 5.48 -4.80 25.86
CA GLU A 179 5.30 -6.12 26.46
C GLU A 179 5.19 -7.19 25.36
N VAL A 180 6.00 -8.24 25.48
CA VAL A 180 6.10 -9.33 24.51
C VAL A 180 4.80 -10.15 24.49
N ILE A 181 4.30 -10.42 23.29
CA ILE A 181 3.14 -11.29 23.05
C ILE A 181 3.62 -12.68 22.64
N SER A 182 4.49 -12.76 21.65
CA SER A 182 4.99 -14.02 21.09
C SER A 182 6.45 -13.89 20.63
N GLY A 183 7.11 -15.04 20.46
CA GLY A 183 8.45 -15.12 19.91
C GLY A 183 9.53 -14.58 20.85
N SER A 184 10.69 -14.22 20.30
CA SER A 184 11.80 -13.70 21.09
C SER A 184 12.61 -12.64 20.35
N LEU A 185 13.05 -11.63 21.09
CA LEU A 185 13.97 -10.62 20.55
C LEU A 185 15.30 -11.26 20.13
N GLU A 186 15.74 -12.29 20.83
CA GLU A 186 16.98 -13.02 20.50
C GLU A 186 16.90 -13.64 19.09
N GLU A 187 15.82 -14.37 18.78
CA GLU A 187 15.61 -14.93 17.43
C GLU A 187 15.59 -13.85 16.35
N LEU A 188 14.87 -12.74 16.59
CA LEU A 188 14.84 -11.61 15.68
C LEU A 188 16.24 -11.02 15.44
N THR A 189 17.01 -10.81 16.50
CA THR A 189 18.34 -10.19 16.41
C THR A 189 19.39 -11.13 15.83
N THR A 190 19.26 -12.44 16.04
CA THR A 190 20.09 -13.46 15.39
C THR A 190 19.83 -13.49 13.89
N ALA A 191 18.56 -13.56 13.46
CA ALA A 191 18.20 -13.52 12.05
C ALA A 191 18.66 -12.21 11.37
N PHE A 192 18.50 -11.08 12.05
CA PHE A 192 19.06 -9.80 11.61
C PHE A 192 20.60 -9.86 11.43
N ALA A 193 21.32 -10.41 12.41
CA ALA A 193 22.79 -10.53 12.36
C ALA A 193 23.27 -11.50 11.27
N GLU A 194 22.44 -12.48 10.90
CA GLU A 194 22.66 -13.39 9.77
C GLU A 194 22.34 -12.75 8.40
N GLY A 195 21.82 -11.52 8.39
CA GLY A 195 21.51 -10.77 7.17
C GLY A 195 20.14 -11.06 6.57
N CYS A 196 19.21 -11.63 7.33
CA CYS A 196 17.83 -11.79 6.87
C CYS A 196 17.15 -10.43 6.62
N GLU A 197 16.31 -10.36 5.59
CA GLU A 197 15.43 -9.20 5.40
C GLU A 197 14.39 -9.18 6.52
N LEU A 198 14.00 -7.97 6.94
CA LEU A 198 12.99 -7.77 7.96
C LEU A 198 11.74 -7.08 7.39
N LYS A 199 10.59 -7.44 7.95
CA LYS A 199 9.30 -6.81 7.69
C LYS A 199 8.54 -6.69 9.00
N ILE A 200 7.64 -5.72 9.08
CA ILE A 200 6.75 -5.56 10.24
C ILE A 200 5.29 -5.49 9.81
N ALA A 201 4.40 -5.86 10.74
CA ALA A 201 2.99 -5.50 10.72
C ALA A 201 2.73 -4.55 11.88
N VAL A 202 2.20 -3.35 11.59
CA VAL A 202 1.88 -2.33 12.59
C VAL A 202 0.38 -2.21 12.75
N ARG A 203 -0.12 -2.51 13.95
CA ARG A 203 -1.54 -2.37 14.26
C ARG A 203 -1.90 -0.90 14.54
N GLY A 204 -3.00 -0.42 13.97
CA GLY A 204 -3.52 0.92 14.25
C GLY A 204 -2.66 2.06 13.69
N LEU A 205 -1.80 1.81 12.70
CA LEU A 205 -0.85 2.82 12.17
C LEU A 205 -1.54 4.09 11.64
N CYS A 206 -2.79 3.95 11.20
CA CYS A 206 -3.58 4.99 10.54
C CYS A 206 -4.72 5.53 11.42
N ASP A 207 -4.75 5.19 12.71
CA ASP A 207 -5.82 5.60 13.64
C ASP A 207 -5.93 7.12 13.81
N ASP A 208 -4.92 7.90 13.41
CA ASP A 208 -4.95 9.35 13.49
C ASP A 208 -5.47 10.06 12.23
N LEU A 209 -5.89 9.29 11.22
CA LEU A 209 -6.53 9.82 10.01
C LEU A 209 -8.05 9.96 10.17
N SER A 210 -8.66 9.45 11.23
CA SER A 210 -10.10 9.58 11.52
C SER A 210 -10.40 9.45 13.02
N GLU A 211 -11.54 9.98 13.47
CA GLU A 211 -12.00 9.82 14.86
C GLU A 211 -12.47 8.39 15.16
N THR A 212 -12.98 7.71 14.13
CA THR A 212 -13.37 6.30 14.15
C THR A 212 -12.52 5.54 13.14
N SER A 213 -11.92 4.43 13.56
CA SER A 213 -11.03 3.61 12.73
C SER A 213 -11.44 2.15 12.87
N VAL A 214 -11.52 1.43 11.76
CA VAL A 214 -11.65 -0.03 11.81
C VAL A 214 -10.32 -0.64 12.26
N ASP A 215 -10.38 -1.82 12.88
CA ASP A 215 -9.15 -2.53 13.24
C ASP A 215 -8.35 -2.85 11.98
N HIS A 216 -7.04 -2.62 12.03
CA HIS A 216 -6.19 -2.80 10.86
C HIS A 216 -4.73 -3.05 11.23
N GLU A 217 -4.05 -3.80 10.37
CA GLU A 217 -2.61 -3.92 10.35
C GLU A 217 -2.05 -3.44 9.01
N VAL A 218 -0.93 -2.72 9.07
CA VAL A 218 -0.17 -2.30 7.88
C VAL A 218 1.16 -3.03 7.83
N PHE A 219 1.37 -3.81 6.77
CA PHE A 219 2.60 -4.58 6.53
C PHE A 219 3.58 -3.76 5.71
N ILE A 220 4.80 -3.60 6.22
CA ILE A 220 5.81 -2.70 5.66
C ILE A 220 7.18 -3.35 5.74
N HIS A 221 7.88 -3.38 4.61
CA HIS A 221 9.27 -3.84 4.54
C HIS A 221 10.22 -2.87 5.25
N LEU A 222 11.26 -3.41 5.84
CA LEU A 222 12.31 -2.63 6.49
C LEU A 222 13.56 -2.56 5.61
N GLY A 223 14.28 -1.45 5.73
CA GLY A 223 15.57 -1.20 5.11
C GLY A 223 16.70 -1.31 6.14
N ALA A 224 17.29 -0.17 6.49
CA ALA A 224 18.41 -0.15 7.44
C ALA A 224 17.93 -0.51 8.84
N CYS A 225 18.61 -1.47 9.47
CA CYS A 225 18.29 -1.94 10.82
C CYS A 225 19.48 -1.71 11.75
N TYR A 226 19.19 -1.38 13.00
CA TYR A 226 20.17 -1.02 14.03
C TYR A 226 19.84 -1.79 15.30
N TYR A 227 20.79 -2.57 15.81
CA TYR A 227 20.65 -3.29 17.06
C TYR A 227 21.61 -2.73 18.11
N TYR A 228 21.04 -2.24 19.21
CA TYR A 228 21.80 -1.76 20.36
C TYR A 228 22.03 -2.96 21.28
N THR A 229 23.30 -3.39 21.39
CA THR A 229 23.67 -4.63 22.08
C THR A 229 23.51 -4.56 23.60
N ASP A 230 23.78 -3.40 24.19
CA ASP A 230 23.75 -3.23 25.65
C ASP A 230 22.31 -3.09 26.16
N THR A 231 21.50 -2.26 25.50
CA THR A 231 20.08 -2.06 25.84
C THR A 231 19.17 -3.13 25.27
N LYS A 232 19.70 -4.03 24.41
CA LYS A 232 18.96 -5.08 23.70
C LYS A 232 17.72 -4.52 23.02
N GLN A 233 17.94 -3.63 22.05
CA GLN A 233 16.84 -3.00 21.33
C GLN A 233 17.14 -2.90 19.84
N LEU A 234 16.19 -3.32 19.02
CA LEU A 234 16.26 -3.21 17.57
C LEU A 234 15.35 -2.07 17.09
N MET A 235 15.85 -1.28 16.15
CA MET A 235 15.09 -0.31 15.38
C MET A 235 15.42 -0.42 13.90
N ALA A 236 14.49 -0.01 13.07
CA ALA A 236 14.68 -0.06 11.63
C ALA A 236 14.11 1.18 10.95
N SER A 237 14.64 1.56 9.79
CA SER A 237 13.97 2.46 8.86
C SER A 237 13.03 1.63 7.98
N ALA A 238 11.75 2.00 7.94
CA ALA A 238 10.81 1.37 7.03
C ALA A 238 10.97 1.93 5.60
N ASN A 239 10.60 1.13 4.61
CA ASN A 239 10.30 1.66 3.27
C ASN A 239 9.21 2.75 3.35
N PRO A 240 9.12 3.66 2.36
CA PRO A 240 8.10 4.70 2.38
C PRO A 240 6.70 4.11 2.56
N VAL A 241 5.94 4.66 3.50
CA VAL A 241 4.56 4.23 3.76
C VAL A 241 3.59 5.23 3.15
N VAL A 242 2.50 4.72 2.59
CA VAL A 242 1.32 5.50 2.21
C VAL A 242 0.21 5.12 3.19
N ARG A 243 -0.29 6.12 3.92
CA ARG A 243 -1.35 5.93 4.91
C ARG A 243 -2.65 6.46 4.35
N THR A 244 -3.73 5.71 4.47
CA THR A 244 -5.09 6.22 4.21
C THR A 244 -6.01 5.79 5.34
N ARG A 245 -7.12 6.51 5.52
CA ARG A 245 -8.13 6.20 6.52
C ARG A 245 -8.59 4.75 6.33
N PRO A 246 -8.48 3.89 7.36
CA PRO A 246 -8.96 2.51 7.28
C PRO A 246 -10.47 2.46 7.03
N SER A 247 -10.85 1.69 6.00
CA SER A 247 -12.25 1.37 5.65
C SER A 247 -12.27 0.10 4.82
N ILE A 248 -13.45 -0.53 4.71
CA ILE A 248 -13.70 -1.63 3.79
C ILE A 248 -14.82 -1.20 2.83
N PRO A 249 -14.55 -1.02 1.53
CA PRO A 249 -13.24 -1.09 0.88
C PRO A 249 -12.28 0.03 1.33
N LEU A 250 -10.98 -0.15 1.12
CA LEU A 250 -9.98 0.89 1.35
C LEU A 250 -10.03 1.89 0.19
N GLU A 251 -10.09 3.18 0.51
CA GLU A 251 -10.28 4.25 -0.48
C GLU A 251 -9.43 5.49 -0.12
N TYR A 252 -9.34 6.42 -1.07
CA TYR A 252 -8.80 7.76 -0.83
C TYR A 252 -9.93 8.76 -0.65
N GLU A 253 -9.75 9.68 0.28
CA GLU A 253 -10.67 10.78 0.55
C GLU A 253 -9.87 12.06 0.88
N SER A 254 -10.50 13.22 0.66
CA SER A 254 -9.88 14.51 0.96
C SER A 254 -9.40 14.59 2.40
N SER A 255 -8.12 14.94 2.59
CA SER A 255 -7.45 15.08 3.90
C SER A 255 -7.43 13.83 4.77
N ARG A 256 -7.63 12.64 4.17
CA ARG A 256 -7.66 11.34 4.89
C ARG A 256 -6.53 10.41 4.51
N TRP A 257 -5.46 10.94 3.93
CA TRP A 257 -4.27 10.17 3.59
C TRP A 257 -3.02 11.06 3.65
N ASP A 258 -1.88 10.42 3.87
CA ASP A 258 -0.56 11.03 3.80
C ASP A 258 0.49 9.98 3.43
N PHE A 259 1.75 10.39 3.33
CA PHE A 259 2.84 9.46 3.05
C PHE A 259 4.11 9.89 3.76
N GLY A 260 5.08 8.98 3.90
CA GLY A 260 6.38 9.33 4.48
C GLY A 260 7.12 8.12 5.01
N TRP A 261 7.82 8.29 6.12
CA TRP A 261 8.66 7.25 6.71
C TRP A 261 8.33 7.04 8.18
N ILE A 262 8.50 5.79 8.62
CA ILE A 262 8.45 5.43 10.02
C ILE A 262 9.73 4.72 10.44
N MET A 263 10.06 4.84 11.72
CA MET A 263 11.15 4.13 12.36
C MET A 263 10.61 3.37 13.58
N PRO A 264 10.19 2.10 13.39
CA PRO A 264 9.77 1.21 14.47
C PRO A 264 10.90 0.80 15.41
N ARG A 265 10.54 0.46 16.65
CA ARG A 265 11.40 -0.15 17.68
C ARG A 265 10.70 -1.33 18.33
N THR A 266 11.47 -2.28 18.83
CA THR A 266 10.98 -3.48 19.52
C THR A 266 10.32 -3.23 20.88
N ASP A 267 10.26 -1.98 21.34
CA ASP A 267 9.50 -1.56 22.54
C ASP A 267 8.17 -0.86 22.19
N GLY A 268 7.70 -0.97 20.96
CA GLY A 268 6.47 -0.33 20.50
C GLY A 268 6.63 1.12 20.07
N HIS A 269 7.79 1.77 20.29
CA HIS A 269 7.99 3.13 19.80
C HIS A 269 8.02 3.16 18.27
N VAL A 270 7.30 4.11 17.68
CA VAL A 270 7.33 4.43 16.25
C VAL A 270 7.56 5.92 16.10
N ALA A 271 8.75 6.31 15.63
CA ALA A 271 8.97 7.67 15.17
C ALA A 271 8.42 7.82 13.75
N ARG A 272 7.78 8.94 13.45
CA ARG A 272 7.10 9.20 12.18
C ARG A 272 7.64 10.49 11.60
N TRP A 273 7.91 10.47 10.29
CA TRP A 273 8.25 11.63 9.51
C TRP A 273 7.36 11.65 8.27
N LEU A 274 6.25 12.36 8.39
CA LEU A 274 5.13 12.28 7.45
C LEU A 274 5.02 13.58 6.66
N CYS A 275 4.72 13.45 5.38
CA CYS A 275 4.53 14.49 4.41
C CYS A 275 3.04 14.77 4.24
N ASP A 276 2.64 16.01 4.46
CA ASP A 276 1.33 16.49 4.00
C ASP A 276 1.34 16.55 2.46
N PRO A 277 0.50 15.75 1.77
CA PRO A 277 0.56 15.65 0.32
C PRO A 277 0.16 16.95 -0.40
N TYR A 278 -0.59 17.85 0.25
CA TYR A 278 -1.03 19.11 -0.36
C TYR A 278 0.06 20.18 -0.33
N SER A 279 0.88 20.20 0.73
CA SER A 279 1.87 21.25 0.96
C SER A 279 3.33 20.78 0.81
N LEU A 280 3.55 19.47 0.71
CA LEU A 280 4.85 18.81 0.78
C LEU A 280 5.64 19.13 2.07
N LYS A 281 4.96 19.65 3.09
CA LYS A 281 5.56 19.93 4.39
C LYS A 281 5.65 18.66 5.20
N PHE A 282 6.82 18.45 5.78
CA PHE A 282 7.07 17.32 6.65
C PHE A 282 6.84 17.66 8.12
N SER A 283 6.21 16.75 8.84
CA SER A 283 6.04 16.81 10.29
C SER A 283 6.64 15.58 10.95
N LYS A 284 7.23 15.78 12.13
CA LYS A 284 7.76 14.70 12.98
C LYS A 284 6.81 14.49 14.15
N SER A 285 6.55 13.23 14.46
CA SER A 285 5.79 12.83 15.65
C SER A 285 6.23 11.45 16.12
N THR A 286 5.77 11.04 17.29
CA THR A 286 5.99 9.70 17.83
C THR A 286 4.67 9.11 18.30
N ARG A 287 4.53 7.79 18.15
CA ARG A 287 3.41 7.01 18.71
C ARG A 287 3.93 5.68 19.22
N ARG A 288 3.06 4.95 19.92
CA ARG A 288 3.33 3.58 20.32
C ARG A 288 2.32 2.64 19.67
N HIS A 289 2.80 1.54 19.11
CA HIS A 289 1.98 0.55 18.39
C HIS A 289 2.34 -0.87 18.81
N ALA A 290 1.34 -1.76 18.77
CA ALA A 290 1.61 -3.18 18.74
C ALA A 290 2.23 -3.54 17.37
N ILE A 291 3.31 -4.32 17.38
CA ILE A 291 4.07 -4.65 16.18
C ILE A 291 4.40 -6.14 16.18
N ARG A 292 4.22 -6.77 15.02
CA ARG A 292 4.73 -8.10 14.70
C ARG A 292 5.94 -7.97 13.78
N TRP A 293 7.00 -8.72 14.04
CA TRP A 293 8.27 -8.67 13.34
C TRP A 293 8.51 -9.99 12.62
N PHE A 294 8.82 -9.87 11.33
CA PHE A 294 8.99 -10.97 10.40
C PHE A 294 10.41 -10.98 9.85
N VAL A 295 10.95 -12.18 9.65
CA VAL A 295 12.25 -12.42 9.01
C VAL A 295 12.04 -13.21 7.71
N SER A 296 12.86 -12.95 6.71
CA SER A 296 12.84 -13.72 5.46
C SER A 296 13.32 -15.16 5.67
N ARG A 297 12.59 -16.14 5.11
CA ARG A 297 12.96 -17.58 5.07
C ARG A 297 12.76 -18.17 3.67
#